data_AF-A0A667YU02-F1
#
_entry.id   AF-A0A667YU02-F1
#
_cell.length_a   1.000
_cell.length_b   1.000
_cell.length_c   1.000
_cell.angle_alpha   90.00
_cell.angle_beta   90.00
_cell.angle_gamma   90.00
#
_symmetry.space_group_name_H-M   'P 1'
#
loop_
_entity.id
_entity.type
_entity.pdbx_description
1 polymer ?
#
loop_
_entity_poly.entity_id
_entity_poly.type
_entity_poly.pdbx_seq_one_letter_code
_entity_poly.pdbx_strand_id
1 'polypeptide(L)'
;MARMVNENGCGQEIGSPEPQGPGRGAARWGPQHAGARALANLYTPGKRCQEWISVVLCFSLMAFNFIHLLAYFHLGHAWYILLGIVAGILSADFASGIVHWGADTWGSVDLPIFGKAFIRPFREHHIDPTAITRHDFIETNGDNCMLTIIPLANMAFNFLTLSPAEIYHNYPWYCYVFALAIFVTLTNQIHKWSHTYFGLPRWVVFLQDCHIILPRKHHRVHHVSPHETYFCITTGWLNYPLEKLGFWRNLEDLIQGLTGEKPRADDLKWAHKVK
;
A
#
# COMPACT_ATOMS: atom_id res chain seq x y z
N MET A 1 56.83 73.02 -15.19
CA MET A 1 56.08 71.74 -15.32
C MET A 1 55.09 71.65 -14.18
N ALA A 2 53.92 72.28 -14.34
CA ALA A 2 52.97 72.56 -13.28
C ALA A 2 51.54 72.18 -13.68
N ARG A 3 50.73 71.97 -12.63
CA ARG A 3 49.27 72.10 -12.49
C ARG A 3 48.37 70.84 -12.58
N MET A 4 47.55 70.77 -11.52
CA MET A 4 46.22 70.18 -11.36
C MET A 4 45.33 70.26 -12.62
N VAL A 5 44.33 69.37 -12.73
CA VAL A 5 42.88 69.68 -12.82
C VAL A 5 42.06 68.38 -12.87
N ASN A 6 40.90 68.46 -12.23
CA ASN A 6 39.79 67.52 -12.16
C ASN A 6 38.88 67.70 -13.39
N GLU A 7 38.40 66.64 -14.05
CA GLU A 7 37.24 66.75 -14.97
C GLU A 7 36.32 65.53 -14.89
N ASN A 8 35.04 65.83 -14.71
CA ASN A 8 33.88 64.94 -14.78
C ASN A 8 33.63 64.50 -16.23
N GLY A 9 33.24 63.23 -16.42
CA GLY A 9 32.72 62.73 -17.70
C GLY A 9 31.71 61.61 -17.49
N CYS A 10 30.45 61.92 -17.77
CA CYS A 10 29.29 61.03 -17.71
C CYS A 10 29.47 59.79 -18.62
N GLY A 11 29.16 58.61 -18.11
CA GLY A 11 29.09 57.38 -18.88
C GLY A 11 28.12 56.38 -18.25
N GLN A 12 26.92 56.28 -18.81
CA GLN A 12 25.93 55.26 -18.46
C GLN A 12 26.52 53.87 -18.74
N GLU A 13 26.79 53.08 -17.70
CA GLU A 13 26.97 51.64 -17.89
C GLU A 13 25.60 50.98 -17.98
N ILE A 14 25.26 50.64 -19.22
CA ILE A 14 24.11 49.82 -19.61
C ILE A 14 24.23 48.48 -18.87
N GLY A 15 23.29 48.22 -17.96
CA GLY A 15 23.13 46.91 -17.35
C GLY A 15 22.80 45.87 -18.42
N SER A 16 23.80 45.07 -18.78
CA SER A 16 23.57 43.79 -19.44
C SER A 16 22.91 42.85 -18.43
N PRO A 17 21.69 42.34 -18.69
CA PRO A 17 21.09 41.36 -17.81
C PRO A 17 21.88 40.05 -17.95
N GLU A 18 22.44 39.58 -16.84
CA GLU A 18 22.95 38.21 -16.74
C GLU A 18 21.87 37.25 -17.26
N PRO A 19 22.21 36.29 -18.13
CA PRO A 19 21.25 35.30 -18.57
C PRO A 19 20.82 34.47 -17.36
N GLN A 20 19.53 34.59 -17.00
CA GLN A 20 18.88 33.73 -16.03
C GLN A 20 19.16 32.27 -16.43
N GLY A 21 19.91 31.57 -15.58
CA GLY A 21 20.17 30.15 -15.73
C GLY A 21 18.86 29.36 -15.84
N PRO A 22 18.87 28.20 -16.51
CA PRO A 22 17.67 27.44 -16.79
C PRO A 22 16.98 27.09 -15.47
N GLY A 23 15.66 27.36 -15.42
CA GLY A 23 14.84 27.15 -14.25
C GLY A 23 15.02 25.76 -13.66
N ARG A 24 14.97 25.67 -12.32
CA ARG A 24 14.92 24.41 -11.58
C ARG A 24 13.91 23.48 -12.27
N GLY A 25 14.43 22.48 -13.01
CA GLY A 25 13.59 21.50 -13.68
C GLY A 25 12.67 20.85 -12.65
N ALA A 26 11.37 20.84 -12.93
CA ALA A 26 10.40 20.20 -12.05
C ALA A 26 10.84 18.75 -11.79
N ALA A 27 10.93 18.37 -10.51
CA ALA A 27 11.33 17.01 -10.14
C ALA A 27 10.38 16.01 -10.81
N ARG A 28 10.92 15.06 -11.58
CA ARG A 28 10.17 14.07 -12.36
C ARG A 28 9.50 12.99 -11.50
N TRP A 29 9.96 12.82 -10.26
CA TRP A 29 9.56 11.77 -9.32
C TRP A 29 10.02 12.14 -7.90
N GLY A 30 9.53 11.41 -6.90
CA GLY A 30 9.89 11.61 -5.50
C GLY A 30 9.15 12.76 -4.79
N PRO A 31 9.51 13.09 -3.54
CA PRO A 31 8.68 13.93 -2.65
C PRO A 31 8.57 15.39 -3.09
N GLN A 32 9.45 15.84 -3.98
CA GLN A 32 9.44 17.19 -4.54
C GLN A 32 8.58 17.30 -5.82
N HIS A 33 8.02 16.19 -6.31
CA HIS A 33 7.11 16.19 -7.45
C HIS A 33 5.78 16.88 -7.10
N ALA A 34 5.26 17.72 -8.01
CA ALA A 34 4.05 18.51 -7.76
C ALA A 34 2.81 17.64 -7.48
N GLY A 35 2.68 16.52 -8.19
CA GLY A 35 1.63 15.52 -7.95
C GLY A 35 1.72 14.87 -6.57
N ALA A 36 2.93 14.55 -6.07
CA ALA A 36 3.10 13.95 -4.74
C ALA A 36 2.68 14.95 -3.65
N ARG A 37 3.09 16.23 -3.77
CA ARG A 37 2.66 17.27 -2.82
C ARG A 37 1.16 17.55 -2.84
N ALA A 38 0.56 17.58 -4.04
CA ALA A 38 -0.88 17.79 -4.19
C ALA A 38 -1.69 16.64 -3.57
N LEU A 39 -1.22 15.41 -3.76
CA LEU A 39 -1.81 14.24 -3.13
C LEU A 39 -1.66 14.36 -1.61
N ALA A 40 -0.46 14.56 -1.06
CA ALA A 40 -0.24 14.69 0.39
C ALA A 40 -1.17 15.70 1.09
N ASN A 41 -1.56 16.79 0.43
CA ASN A 41 -2.46 17.80 1.00
C ASN A 41 -3.94 17.37 1.08
N LEU A 42 -4.32 16.20 0.55
CA LEU A 42 -5.69 15.66 0.60
C LEU A 42 -6.00 14.88 1.88
N TYR A 43 -5.04 14.75 2.81
CA TYR A 43 -5.31 14.13 4.11
C TYR A 43 -6.21 15.04 4.97
N THR A 44 -7.31 14.47 5.48
CA THR A 44 -8.27 15.20 6.30
C THR A 44 -8.22 14.73 7.76
N PRO A 45 -8.51 15.62 8.73
CA PRO A 45 -8.65 15.22 10.13
C PRO A 45 -9.71 14.12 10.34
N GLY A 46 -10.79 14.13 9.55
CA GLY A 46 -11.84 13.12 9.61
C GLY A 46 -11.34 11.72 9.23
N LYS A 47 -10.52 11.63 8.17
CA LYS A 47 -9.86 10.37 7.77
C LYS A 47 -8.95 9.85 8.88
N ARG A 48 -8.14 10.73 9.48
CA ARG A 48 -7.26 10.35 10.60
C ARG A 48 -8.02 9.82 11.81
N CYS A 49 -9.16 10.44 12.15
CA CYS A 49 -10.03 9.96 13.22
C CYS A 49 -10.56 8.55 12.94
N GLN A 50 -11.03 8.31 11.71
CA GLN A 50 -11.49 6.97 11.28
C GLN A 50 -10.37 5.93 11.40
N GLU A 51 -9.15 6.23 10.94
CA GLU A 51 -8.01 5.31 11.04
C GLU A 51 -7.71 4.92 12.49
N TRP A 52 -7.70 5.89 13.41
CA TRP A 52 -7.51 5.62 14.84
C TRP A 52 -8.59 4.71 15.42
N ILE A 53 -9.87 5.02 15.15
CA ILE A 53 -11.00 4.18 15.58
C ILE A 53 -10.83 2.76 15.04
N SER A 54 -10.49 2.63 13.76
CA SER A 54 -10.34 1.33 13.11
C SER A 54 -9.19 0.51 13.68
N VAL A 55 -8.03 1.12 13.94
CA VAL A 55 -6.89 0.45 14.57
C VAL A 55 -7.28 -0.04 15.97
N VAL A 56 -7.84 0.83 16.82
CA VAL A 56 -8.19 0.47 18.20
C VAL A 56 -9.21 -0.67 18.23
N LEU A 57 -10.27 -0.60 17.41
CA LEU A 57 -11.29 -1.65 17.34
C LEU A 57 -10.72 -2.96 16.80
N CYS A 58 -9.93 -2.92 15.72
CA CYS A 58 -9.31 -4.11 15.13
C CYS A 58 -8.43 -4.84 16.16
N PHE A 59 -7.49 -4.15 16.81
CA PHE A 59 -6.59 -4.78 17.78
C PHE A 59 -7.32 -5.26 19.04
N SER A 60 -8.37 -4.55 19.48
CA SER A 60 -9.20 -4.99 20.61
C SER A 60 -9.94 -6.29 20.28
N LEU A 61 -10.54 -6.38 19.09
CA LEU A 61 -11.21 -7.59 18.62
C LEU A 61 -10.22 -8.73 18.38
N MET A 62 -9.04 -8.45 17.84
CA MET A 62 -7.99 -9.46 17.68
C MET A 62 -7.55 -10.03 19.03
N ALA A 63 -7.32 -9.19 20.03
CA ALA A 63 -6.96 -9.63 21.37
C ALA A 63 -8.06 -10.50 22.00
N PHE A 64 -9.32 -10.05 21.92
CA PHE A 64 -10.48 -10.80 22.41
C PHE A 64 -10.58 -12.19 21.74
N ASN A 65 -10.54 -12.21 20.41
CA ASN A 65 -10.66 -13.44 19.63
C ASN A 65 -9.48 -14.39 19.87
N PHE A 66 -8.26 -13.85 20.04
CA PHE A 66 -7.07 -14.66 20.34
C PHE A 66 -7.19 -15.36 21.69
N ILE A 67 -7.66 -14.66 22.73
CA ILE A 67 -7.90 -15.26 24.05
C ILE A 67 -8.90 -16.41 23.94
N HIS A 68 -9.97 -16.25 23.15
CA HIS A 68 -10.98 -17.31 22.96
C HIS A 68 -10.42 -18.47 22.13
N LEU A 69 -9.63 -18.21 21.08
CA LEU A 69 -8.93 -19.28 20.36
C LEU A 69 -8.06 -20.11 21.31
N LEU A 70 -7.30 -19.46 22.20
CA LEU A 70 -6.50 -20.17 23.20
C LEU A 70 -7.37 -20.99 24.17
N ALA A 71 -8.50 -20.44 24.63
CA ALA A 71 -9.40 -21.11 25.55
C ALA A 71 -10.09 -22.35 24.94
N TYR A 72 -10.43 -22.30 23.65
CA TYR A 72 -11.08 -23.38 22.92
C TYR A 72 -10.10 -24.26 22.12
N PHE A 73 -8.80 -24.08 22.29
CA PHE A 73 -7.79 -24.83 21.56
C PHE A 73 -7.91 -26.33 21.84
N HIS A 74 -7.90 -27.13 20.78
CA HIS A 74 -7.94 -28.58 20.88
C HIS A 74 -7.01 -29.24 19.85
N LEU A 75 -6.15 -30.15 20.31
CA LEU A 75 -5.17 -30.84 19.47
C LEU A 75 -5.79 -31.66 18.34
N GLY A 76 -7.03 -32.12 18.50
CA GLY A 76 -7.77 -32.82 17.44
C GLY A 76 -7.95 -32.00 16.16
N HIS A 77 -7.84 -30.67 16.23
CA HIS A 77 -7.89 -29.78 15.06
C HIS A 77 -6.52 -29.42 14.49
N ALA A 78 -5.40 -29.90 15.04
CA ALA A 78 -4.06 -29.42 14.70
C ALA A 78 -3.80 -29.30 13.18
N TRP A 79 -4.16 -30.33 12.40
CA TRP A 79 -4.00 -30.29 10.95
C TRP A 79 -4.90 -29.24 10.28
N TYR A 80 -6.17 -29.16 10.67
CA TYR A 80 -7.11 -28.17 10.15
C TYR A 80 -6.75 -26.74 10.55
N ILE A 81 -6.15 -26.54 11.73
CA ILE A 81 -5.61 -25.25 12.16
C ILE A 81 -4.48 -24.83 11.24
N LEU A 82 -3.52 -25.72 10.96
CA LEU A 82 -2.40 -25.43 10.05
C LEU A 82 -2.91 -25.10 8.64
N LEU A 83 -3.85 -25.90 8.10
CA LEU A 83 -4.48 -25.63 6.81
C LEU A 83 -5.21 -24.29 6.81
N GLY A 84 -5.97 -23.98 7.86
CA GLY A 84 -6.67 -22.71 8.01
C GLY A 84 -5.72 -21.53 8.02
N ILE A 85 -4.61 -21.62 8.76
CA ILE A 85 -3.59 -20.56 8.79
C ILE A 85 -2.97 -20.35 7.41
N VAL A 86 -2.52 -21.41 6.74
CA VAL A 86 -1.92 -21.32 5.40
C VAL A 86 -2.92 -20.77 4.38
N ALA A 87 -4.17 -21.24 4.41
CA ALA A 87 -5.23 -20.72 3.56
C ALA A 87 -5.49 -19.23 3.84
N GLY A 88 -5.48 -18.80 5.10
CA GLY A 88 -5.65 -17.40 5.47
C GLY A 88 -4.54 -16.50 4.90
N ILE A 89 -3.29 -16.97 4.96
CA ILE A 89 -2.13 -16.27 4.38
C ILE A 89 -2.27 -16.17 2.86
N LEU A 90 -2.59 -17.28 2.18
CA LEU A 90 -2.75 -17.31 0.73
C LEU A 90 -3.92 -16.42 0.28
N SER A 91 -5.03 -16.44 0.99
CA SER A 91 -6.18 -15.57 0.74
C SER A 91 -5.81 -14.09 0.92
N ALA A 92 -5.07 -13.73 1.96
CA ALA A 92 -4.58 -12.36 2.17
C ALA A 92 -3.63 -11.91 1.06
N ASP A 93 -2.72 -12.78 0.63
CA ASP A 93 -1.78 -12.49 -0.46
C ASP A 93 -2.51 -12.32 -1.80
N PHE A 94 -3.45 -13.21 -2.11
CA PHE A 94 -4.26 -13.11 -3.33
C PHE A 94 -5.12 -11.85 -3.34
N ALA A 95 -5.86 -11.60 -2.25
CA ALA A 95 -6.71 -10.43 -2.12
C ALA A 95 -5.90 -9.13 -2.25
N SER A 96 -4.69 -9.09 -1.68
CA SER A 96 -3.79 -7.95 -1.86
C SER A 96 -3.44 -7.72 -3.33
N GLY A 97 -3.20 -8.80 -4.09
CA GLY A 97 -2.94 -8.74 -5.52
C GLY A 97 -4.13 -8.23 -6.31
N ILE A 98 -5.35 -8.70 -6.02
CA ILE A 98 -6.57 -8.24 -6.69
C ILE A 98 -6.79 -6.74 -6.46
N VAL A 99 -6.67 -6.28 -5.21
CA VAL A 99 -6.85 -4.86 -4.87
C VAL A 99 -5.78 -4.00 -5.52
N HIS A 100 -4.52 -4.43 -5.46
CA HIS A 100 -3.39 -3.70 -6.04
C HIS A 100 -3.49 -3.62 -7.57
N TRP A 101 -3.68 -4.76 -8.24
CA TRP A 101 -3.91 -4.81 -9.68
C TRP A 101 -5.12 -3.97 -10.10
N GLY A 102 -6.23 -4.06 -9.37
CA GLY A 102 -7.44 -3.30 -9.66
C GLY A 102 -7.21 -1.79 -9.56
N ALA A 103 -6.54 -1.34 -8.50
CA ALA A 103 -6.21 0.05 -8.30
C ALA A 103 -5.23 0.58 -9.36
N ASP A 104 -4.18 -0.18 -9.66
CA ASP A 104 -3.17 0.21 -10.63
C ASP A 104 -3.73 0.26 -12.04
N THR A 105 -4.49 -0.77 -12.41
CA THR A 105 -4.91 -1.00 -13.79
C THR A 105 -6.15 -0.21 -14.16
N TRP A 106 -7.12 -0.09 -13.26
CA TRP A 106 -8.44 0.46 -13.57
C TRP A 106 -8.84 1.63 -12.67
N GLY A 107 -8.11 1.87 -11.58
CA GLY A 107 -8.42 2.92 -10.63
C GLY A 107 -8.30 4.32 -11.23
N SER A 108 -9.27 5.18 -10.96
CA SER A 108 -9.17 6.62 -11.22
C SER A 108 -9.37 7.41 -9.93
N VAL A 109 -8.51 8.42 -9.72
CA VAL A 109 -8.64 9.35 -8.59
C VAL A 109 -9.82 10.31 -8.75
N ASP A 110 -10.39 10.40 -9.95
CA ASP A 110 -11.53 11.26 -10.26
C ASP A 110 -12.86 10.68 -9.75
N LEU A 111 -12.89 9.41 -9.33
CA LEU A 111 -14.04 8.82 -8.66
C LEU A 111 -14.29 9.55 -7.33
N PRO A 112 -15.47 10.17 -7.15
CA PRO A 112 -15.76 10.91 -5.92
C PRO A 112 -15.74 9.96 -4.73
N ILE A 113 -15.16 10.43 -3.62
CA ILE A 113 -15.01 9.70 -2.34
C ILE A 113 -14.04 8.51 -2.44
N PHE A 114 -14.31 7.51 -3.28
CA PHE A 114 -13.51 6.27 -3.36
C PHE A 114 -12.13 6.49 -3.99
N GLY A 115 -12.05 7.25 -5.09
CA GLY A 115 -10.80 7.54 -5.79
C GLY A 115 -9.82 8.30 -4.91
N LYS A 116 -10.32 9.34 -4.21
CA LYS A 116 -9.49 10.19 -3.33
C LYS A 116 -9.01 9.48 -2.06
N ALA A 117 -9.77 8.53 -1.53
CA ALA A 117 -9.42 7.82 -0.30
C ALA A 117 -8.56 6.58 -0.55
N PHE A 118 -8.89 5.77 -1.58
CA PHE A 118 -8.31 4.43 -1.75
C PHE A 118 -7.42 4.27 -2.97
N ILE A 119 -7.66 4.99 -4.08
CA ILE A 119 -6.84 4.88 -5.30
C ILE A 119 -5.64 5.83 -5.26
N ARG A 120 -5.82 6.99 -4.63
CA ARG A 120 -4.77 8.00 -4.45
C ARG A 120 -3.44 7.42 -3.92
N PRO A 121 -3.40 6.61 -2.83
CA PRO A 121 -2.13 6.11 -2.31
C PRO A 121 -1.34 5.28 -3.32
N PHE A 122 -2.02 4.48 -4.16
CA PHE A 122 -1.40 3.71 -5.23
C PHE A 122 -0.79 4.61 -6.32
N ARG A 123 -1.50 5.68 -6.70
CA ARG A 123 -0.95 6.67 -7.66
C ARG A 123 0.24 7.44 -7.11
N GLU A 124 0.18 7.85 -5.85
CA GLU A 124 1.31 8.48 -5.17
C GLU A 124 2.52 7.55 -5.12
N HIS A 125 2.28 6.26 -4.86
CA HIS A 125 3.30 5.22 -4.81
C HIS A 125 4.06 5.04 -6.14
N HIS A 126 3.40 5.17 -7.29
CA HIS A 126 4.08 5.04 -8.57
C HIS A 126 4.94 6.28 -8.91
N ILE A 127 4.63 7.43 -8.32
CA ILE A 127 5.38 8.69 -8.49
C ILE A 127 6.51 8.80 -7.47
N ASP A 128 6.26 8.38 -6.23
CA ASP A 128 7.20 8.30 -5.13
C ASP A 128 7.02 6.97 -4.38
N PRO A 129 7.71 5.90 -4.84
CA PRO A 129 7.61 4.57 -4.22
C PRO A 129 8.03 4.53 -2.75
N THR A 130 8.74 5.56 -2.28
CA THR A 130 9.16 5.66 -0.88
C THR A 130 8.17 6.44 -0.02
N ALA A 131 7.08 6.98 -0.58
CA ALA A 131 6.08 7.74 0.17
C ALA A 131 5.49 6.95 1.34
N ILE A 132 5.12 5.70 1.08
CA ILE A 132 4.60 4.79 2.10
C ILE A 132 5.57 4.62 3.29
N THR A 133 6.89 4.78 3.09
CA THR A 133 7.88 4.66 4.16
C THR A 133 7.81 5.79 5.20
N ARG A 134 7.19 6.92 4.83
CA ARG A 134 7.09 8.12 5.66
C ARG A 134 5.79 8.23 6.45
N HIS A 135 4.81 7.38 6.16
CA HIS A 135 3.53 7.35 6.88
C HIS A 135 3.73 6.73 8.27
N ASP A 136 2.97 7.14 9.27
CA ASP A 136 2.98 6.45 10.57
C ASP A 136 2.23 5.11 10.51
N PHE A 137 2.21 4.36 11.62
CA PHE A 137 1.53 3.07 11.69
C PHE A 137 0.01 3.17 11.46
N ILE A 138 -0.62 4.25 11.94
CA ILE A 138 -2.06 4.44 11.87
C ILE A 138 -2.49 4.72 10.43
N GLU A 139 -1.77 5.60 9.75
CA GLU A 139 -2.01 5.93 8.35
C GLU A 139 -1.72 4.74 7.43
N THR A 140 -0.66 3.98 7.72
CA THR A 140 -0.28 2.83 6.90
C THR A 140 -1.33 1.72 6.98
N ASN A 141 -1.91 1.48 8.15
CA ASN A 141 -2.71 0.27 8.42
C ASN A 141 -4.19 0.54 8.71
N GLY A 142 -4.62 1.79 8.86
CA GLY A 142 -5.97 2.13 9.31
C GLY A 142 -7.08 1.59 8.41
N ASP A 143 -6.90 1.64 7.10
CA ASP A 143 -7.85 1.05 6.14
C ASP A 143 -7.88 -0.48 6.20
N ASN A 144 -6.72 -1.12 6.28
CA ASN A 144 -6.66 -2.58 6.42
C ASN A 144 -7.31 -3.03 7.74
N CYS A 145 -7.07 -2.30 8.83
CA CYS A 145 -7.74 -2.52 10.11
C CYS A 145 -9.25 -2.41 9.94
N MET A 146 -9.76 -1.36 9.29
CA MET A 146 -11.18 -1.15 9.05
C MET A 146 -11.83 -2.34 8.34
N LEU A 147 -11.20 -2.84 7.27
CA LEU A 147 -11.72 -3.98 6.49
C LEU A 147 -11.87 -5.25 7.34
N THR A 148 -11.05 -5.44 8.36
CA THR A 148 -11.09 -6.65 9.21
C THR A 148 -12.08 -6.56 10.38
N ILE A 149 -12.64 -5.39 10.68
CA ILE A 149 -13.52 -5.21 11.85
C ILE A 149 -14.74 -6.11 11.77
N ILE A 150 -15.44 -6.16 10.63
CA ILE A 150 -16.67 -6.95 10.49
C ILE A 150 -16.43 -8.45 10.70
N PRO A 151 -15.48 -9.11 9.99
CA PRO A 151 -15.24 -10.53 10.23
C PRO A 151 -14.75 -10.83 11.65
N LEU A 152 -13.92 -9.95 12.24
CA LEU A 152 -13.47 -10.11 13.62
C LEU A 152 -14.60 -9.92 14.64
N ALA A 153 -15.52 -8.98 14.41
CA ALA A 153 -16.68 -8.76 15.26
C ALA A 153 -17.67 -9.92 15.16
N ASN A 154 -17.88 -10.48 13.96
CA ASN A 154 -18.69 -11.69 13.79
C ASN A 154 -18.08 -12.88 14.54
N MET A 155 -16.77 -13.06 14.44
CA MET A 155 -16.04 -14.09 15.19
C MET A 155 -16.20 -13.91 16.72
N ALA A 156 -16.06 -12.67 17.21
CA ALA A 156 -16.23 -12.36 18.62
C ALA A 156 -17.66 -12.62 19.11
N PHE A 157 -18.65 -12.22 18.31
CA PHE A 157 -20.06 -12.50 18.58
C PHE A 157 -20.33 -14.01 18.65
N ASN A 158 -19.78 -14.80 17.73
CA ASN A 158 -19.95 -16.25 17.72
C ASN A 158 -19.35 -16.91 18.98
N PHE A 159 -18.18 -16.47 19.44
CA PHE A 159 -17.61 -16.98 20.70
C PHE A 159 -18.47 -16.69 21.93
N LEU A 160 -19.26 -15.61 21.91
CA LEU A 160 -20.15 -15.24 23.01
C LEU A 160 -21.52 -15.91 22.96
N THR A 161 -21.93 -16.41 21.79
CA THR A 161 -23.32 -16.83 21.55
C THR A 161 -23.48 -18.31 21.19
N LEU A 162 -22.46 -18.92 20.58
CA LEU A 162 -22.50 -20.33 20.21
C LEU A 162 -22.15 -21.24 21.38
N SER A 163 -22.70 -22.45 21.36
CA SER A 163 -22.36 -23.49 22.33
C SER A 163 -20.91 -24.00 22.14
N PRO A 164 -20.28 -24.59 23.17
CA PRO A 164 -18.95 -25.16 23.05
C PRO A 164 -18.81 -26.21 21.94
N ALA A 165 -19.87 -26.99 21.68
CA ALA A 165 -19.88 -27.98 20.60
C ALA A 165 -19.84 -27.30 19.21
N GLU A 166 -20.63 -26.24 19.01
CA GLU A 166 -20.61 -25.47 17.77
C GLU A 166 -19.28 -24.75 17.56
N ILE A 167 -18.69 -24.19 18.64
CA ILE A 167 -17.36 -23.58 18.59
C ILE A 167 -16.32 -24.63 18.20
N TYR A 168 -16.37 -25.82 18.78
CA TYR A 168 -15.46 -26.92 18.44
C TYR A 168 -15.53 -27.24 16.95
N HIS A 169 -16.73 -27.40 16.38
CA HIS A 169 -16.90 -27.69 14.94
C HIS A 169 -16.42 -26.55 14.02
N ASN A 170 -16.62 -25.29 14.42
CA ASN A 170 -16.22 -24.12 13.63
C ASN A 170 -14.79 -23.65 13.90
N TYR A 171 -14.08 -24.28 14.84
CA TYR A 171 -12.77 -23.82 15.31
C TYR A 171 -11.73 -23.65 14.19
N PRO A 172 -11.61 -24.56 13.20
CA PRO A 172 -10.67 -24.36 12.08
C PRO A 172 -11.02 -23.16 11.21
N TRP A 173 -12.31 -22.89 10.99
CA TRP A 173 -12.77 -21.71 10.25
C TRP A 173 -12.37 -20.42 10.98
N TYR A 174 -12.52 -20.39 12.30
CA TYR A 174 -12.06 -19.26 13.11
C TYR A 174 -10.55 -19.06 13.05
N CYS A 175 -9.76 -20.13 13.00
CA CYS A 175 -8.31 -20.04 12.78
C CYS A 175 -7.98 -19.45 11.41
N TYR A 176 -8.71 -19.85 10.36
CA TYR A 176 -8.59 -19.27 9.01
C TYR A 176 -8.92 -17.77 9.01
N VAL A 177 -10.09 -17.39 9.54
CA VAL A 177 -10.54 -15.99 9.60
C VAL A 177 -9.54 -15.13 10.39
N PHE A 178 -9.04 -15.65 11.51
CA PHE A 178 -8.08 -14.94 12.34
C PHE A 178 -6.73 -14.75 11.64
N ALA A 179 -6.19 -15.79 11.00
CA ALA A 179 -4.97 -15.69 10.21
C ALA A 179 -5.13 -14.72 9.03
N LEU A 180 -6.23 -14.82 8.29
CA LEU A 180 -6.58 -13.89 7.21
C LEU A 180 -6.61 -12.44 7.73
N ALA A 181 -7.28 -12.20 8.85
CA ALA A 181 -7.38 -10.86 9.44
C ALA A 181 -6.01 -10.30 9.87
N ILE A 182 -5.13 -11.11 10.47
CA ILE A 182 -3.76 -10.70 10.81
C ILE A 182 -3.01 -10.24 9.56
N PHE A 183 -3.01 -11.07 8.52
CA PHE A 183 -2.22 -10.78 7.32
C PHE A 183 -2.80 -9.61 6.53
N VAL A 184 -4.12 -9.51 6.38
CA VAL A 184 -4.78 -8.34 5.77
C VAL A 184 -4.42 -7.06 6.54
N THR A 185 -4.52 -7.08 7.86
CA THR A 185 -4.19 -5.92 8.72
C THR A 185 -2.75 -5.45 8.51
N LEU A 186 -1.82 -6.39 8.35
CA LEU A 186 -0.40 -6.10 8.21
C LEU A 186 0.08 -5.94 6.75
N THR A 187 -0.76 -6.20 5.74
CA THR A 187 -0.35 -6.14 4.32
C THR A 187 0.33 -4.83 3.96
N ASN A 188 -0.23 -3.68 4.35
CA ASN A 188 0.37 -2.39 4.04
C ASN A 188 1.65 -2.13 4.84
N GLN A 189 1.73 -2.61 6.08
CA GLN A 189 2.97 -2.53 6.87
C GLN A 189 4.09 -3.37 6.25
N ILE A 190 3.76 -4.55 5.73
CA ILE A 190 4.70 -5.43 5.03
C ILE A 190 5.13 -4.80 3.71
N HIS A 191 4.21 -4.25 2.95
CA HIS A 191 4.50 -3.47 1.74
C HIS A 191 5.42 -2.28 2.05
N LYS A 192 5.16 -1.52 3.12
CA LYS A 192 6.05 -0.47 3.59
C LYS A 192 7.47 -0.98 3.87
N TRP A 193 7.60 -2.13 4.51
CA TRP A 193 8.90 -2.74 4.77
C TRP A 193 9.61 -3.24 3.50
N SER A 194 8.87 -3.60 2.44
CA SER A 194 9.48 -3.96 1.15
C SER A 194 10.06 -2.74 0.39
N HIS A 195 9.69 -1.52 0.81
CA HIS A 195 10.30 -0.26 0.36
C HIS A 195 11.36 0.32 1.29
N THR A 196 11.55 -0.26 2.49
CA THR A 196 12.46 0.29 3.50
C THR A 196 13.81 -0.44 3.48
N TYR A 197 14.84 0.17 2.88
CA TYR A 197 16.14 -0.49 2.69
C TYR A 197 17.09 -0.40 3.89
N PHE A 198 16.91 0.60 4.75
CA PHE A 198 17.77 0.87 5.91
C PHE A 198 16.93 1.02 7.18
N GLY A 199 17.49 0.65 8.34
CA GLY A 199 16.86 0.85 9.64
C GLY A 199 15.71 -0.11 9.99
N LEU A 200 15.48 -1.16 9.20
CA LEU A 200 14.51 -2.19 9.56
C LEU A 200 14.96 -3.01 10.79
N PRO A 201 14.03 -3.38 11.69
CA PRO A 201 14.32 -4.33 12.75
C PRO A 201 14.82 -5.67 12.20
N ARG A 202 15.77 -6.30 12.91
CA ARG A 202 16.37 -7.58 12.48
C ARG A 202 15.36 -8.69 12.25
N TRP A 203 14.28 -8.73 13.04
CA TRP A 203 13.23 -9.74 12.88
C TRP A 203 12.43 -9.53 11.59
N VAL A 204 12.20 -8.28 11.15
CA VAL A 204 11.55 -8.00 9.85
C VAL A 204 12.43 -8.49 8.71
N VAL A 205 13.73 -8.18 8.78
CA VAL A 205 14.72 -8.62 7.78
C VAL A 205 14.76 -10.15 7.72
N PHE A 206 14.79 -10.83 8.87
CA PHE A 206 14.73 -12.28 8.93
C PHE A 206 13.47 -12.85 8.27
N LEU A 207 12.28 -12.30 8.56
CA LEU A 207 11.04 -12.77 7.94
C LEU A 207 11.03 -12.54 6.42
N GLN A 208 11.63 -11.43 5.94
CA GLN A 208 11.80 -11.17 4.51
C GLN A 208 12.79 -12.15 3.86
N ASP A 209 13.93 -12.40 4.50
CA ASP A 209 14.97 -13.31 3.99
C ASP A 209 14.50 -14.76 3.96
N CYS A 210 13.62 -15.15 4.90
CA CYS A 210 12.93 -16.44 4.91
C CYS A 210 11.68 -16.49 4.02
N HIS A 211 11.35 -15.41 3.30
CA HIS A 211 10.16 -15.33 2.45
C HIS A 211 8.84 -15.59 3.19
N ILE A 212 8.77 -15.33 4.51
CA ILE A 212 7.53 -15.42 5.29
C ILE A 212 6.65 -14.20 5.02
N ILE A 213 7.27 -13.04 4.83
CA ILE A 213 6.62 -11.79 4.42
C ILE A 213 7.33 -11.23 3.19
N LEU A 214 6.69 -10.30 2.47
CA LEU A 214 7.16 -9.81 1.17
C LEU A 214 8.62 -9.31 1.18
N PRO A 215 9.55 -9.95 0.45
CA PRO A 215 10.93 -9.50 0.35
C PRO A 215 11.08 -8.24 -0.51
N ARG A 216 12.01 -7.35 -0.13
CA ARG A 216 12.35 -6.12 -0.89
C ARG A 216 12.70 -6.40 -2.36
N LYS A 217 13.57 -7.39 -2.59
CA LYS A 217 14.00 -7.78 -3.96
C LYS A 217 12.84 -8.35 -4.79
N HIS A 218 11.91 -9.06 -4.15
CA HIS A 218 10.73 -9.61 -4.81
C HIS A 218 9.81 -8.48 -5.25
N HIS A 219 9.45 -7.58 -4.32
CA HIS A 219 8.54 -6.49 -4.64
C HIS A 219 9.10 -5.52 -5.68
N ARG A 220 10.42 -5.33 -5.73
CA ARG A 220 11.07 -4.51 -6.76
C ARG A 220 10.76 -4.98 -8.19
N VAL A 221 10.45 -6.26 -8.42
CA VAL A 221 10.06 -6.75 -9.75
C VAL A 221 8.82 -6.03 -10.27
N HIS A 222 7.82 -5.81 -9.41
CA HIS A 222 6.62 -5.05 -9.75
C HIS A 222 6.93 -3.58 -10.10
N HIS A 223 7.92 -2.97 -9.44
CA HIS A 223 8.38 -1.60 -9.72
C HIS A 223 9.20 -1.45 -11.01
N VAL A 224 9.43 -2.54 -11.74
CA VAL A 224 10.05 -2.46 -13.06
C VAL A 224 8.95 -2.18 -14.09
N SER A 225 9.13 -1.13 -14.89
CA SER A 225 8.25 -0.84 -16.03
C SER A 225 8.08 -2.09 -16.91
N PRO A 226 6.84 -2.45 -17.29
CA PRO A 226 5.63 -1.62 -17.31
C PRO A 226 4.70 -1.72 -16.07
N HIS A 227 5.13 -2.28 -14.94
CA HIS A 227 4.31 -2.44 -13.71
C HIS A 227 3.08 -3.35 -13.88
N GLU A 228 3.18 -4.38 -14.71
CA GLU A 228 2.04 -5.25 -15.07
C GLU A 228 2.05 -6.61 -14.37
N THR A 229 2.95 -6.81 -13.40
CA THR A 229 3.16 -8.11 -12.76
C THR A 229 3.43 -7.98 -11.27
N TYR A 230 3.37 -9.11 -10.57
CA TYR A 230 3.74 -9.29 -9.16
C TYR A 230 2.98 -8.36 -8.19
N PHE A 231 1.65 -8.31 -8.35
CA PHE A 231 0.77 -7.44 -7.57
C PHE A 231 0.54 -7.88 -6.11
N CYS A 232 0.78 -9.15 -5.76
CA CYS A 232 0.58 -9.62 -4.37
C CYS A 232 1.66 -9.04 -3.45
N ILE A 233 1.23 -8.32 -2.42
CA ILE A 233 2.09 -7.51 -1.54
C ILE A 233 2.09 -7.95 -0.06
N THR A 234 1.42 -9.05 0.28
CA THR A 234 1.41 -9.58 1.65
C THR A 234 2.63 -10.47 1.88
N THR A 235 2.76 -11.56 1.13
CA THR A 235 3.92 -12.46 1.17
C THR A 235 4.60 -12.56 -0.19
N GLY A 236 3.85 -12.30 -1.28
CA GLY A 236 4.29 -12.48 -2.66
C GLY A 236 4.35 -13.96 -3.07
N TRP A 237 3.81 -14.88 -2.29
CA TRP A 237 3.83 -16.32 -2.60
C TRP A 237 3.10 -16.63 -3.91
N LEU A 238 2.04 -15.89 -4.19
CA LEU A 238 1.21 -16.12 -5.38
C LEU A 238 1.71 -15.40 -6.62
N ASN A 239 2.69 -14.50 -6.51
CA ASN A 239 3.19 -13.74 -7.66
C ASN A 239 3.76 -14.64 -8.76
N TYR A 240 4.65 -15.58 -8.41
CA TYR A 240 5.24 -16.47 -9.41
C TYR A 240 4.21 -17.43 -10.06
N PRO A 241 3.33 -18.11 -9.29
CA PRO A 241 2.25 -18.91 -9.88
C PRO A 241 1.33 -18.10 -10.80
N LEU A 242 0.87 -16.92 -10.38
CA LEU A 242 -0.05 -16.09 -11.16
C LEU A 242 0.60 -15.55 -12.44
N GLU A 243 1.88 -15.19 -12.38
CA GLU A 243 2.65 -14.79 -13.55
C GLU A 243 2.79 -15.94 -14.55
N LYS A 244 3.10 -17.17 -14.09
CA LYS A 244 3.19 -18.34 -14.96
C LYS A 244 1.87 -18.69 -15.66
N LEU A 245 0.75 -18.42 -14.99
CA LEU A 245 -0.59 -18.58 -15.57
C LEU A 245 -0.99 -17.41 -16.49
N GLY A 246 -0.22 -16.32 -16.52
CA GLY A 246 -0.60 -15.08 -17.20
C GLY A 246 -1.89 -14.48 -16.63
N PHE A 247 -2.18 -14.71 -15.35
CA PHE A 247 -3.48 -14.45 -14.73
C PHE A 247 -3.94 -13.00 -14.95
N TRP A 248 -3.08 -12.03 -14.64
CA TRP A 248 -3.39 -10.59 -14.73
C TRP A 248 -3.63 -10.16 -16.18
N ARG A 249 -2.73 -10.52 -17.09
CA ARG A 249 -2.88 -10.22 -18.52
C ARG A 249 -4.15 -10.83 -19.11
N ASN A 250 -4.42 -12.10 -18.82
CA ASN A 250 -5.61 -12.77 -19.35
C ASN A 250 -6.90 -12.12 -18.82
N LEU A 251 -6.90 -11.66 -17.58
CA LEU A 251 -8.04 -10.94 -16.98
C LEU A 251 -8.23 -9.56 -17.61
N GLU A 252 -7.13 -8.86 -17.92
CA GLU A 252 -7.17 -7.59 -18.66
C GLU A 252 -7.70 -7.76 -20.07
N ASP A 253 -7.20 -8.76 -20.81
CA ASP A 253 -7.67 -9.08 -22.17
C ASP A 253 -9.18 -9.41 -22.16
N LEU A 254 -9.64 -10.16 -21.15
CA LEU A 254 -11.05 -10.48 -20.98
C LEU A 254 -11.89 -9.21 -20.72
N ILE A 255 -11.49 -8.36 -19.78
CA ILE A 255 -12.21 -7.13 -19.45
C ILE A 255 -12.23 -6.18 -20.65
N GLN A 256 -11.09 -5.98 -21.31
CA GLN A 256 -11.00 -5.16 -22.52
C GLN A 256 -11.87 -5.73 -23.64
N GLY A 257 -11.89 -7.06 -23.84
CA GLY A 257 -12.74 -7.71 -24.82
C GLY A 257 -14.24 -7.55 -24.55
N LEU A 258 -14.64 -7.53 -23.28
CA LEU A 258 -16.05 -7.39 -22.86
C LEU A 258 -16.53 -5.93 -22.79
N THR A 259 -15.64 -4.99 -22.44
CA THR A 259 -16.03 -3.60 -22.13
C THR A 259 -15.47 -2.57 -23.12
N GLY A 260 -14.41 -2.90 -23.83
CA GLY A 260 -13.65 -1.95 -24.67
C GLY A 260 -12.68 -1.05 -23.89
N GLU A 261 -12.70 -1.09 -22.54
CA GLU A 261 -11.81 -0.29 -21.70
C GLU A 261 -10.36 -0.78 -21.78
N LYS A 262 -9.42 0.15 -21.88
CA LYS A 262 -7.98 -0.18 -21.96
C LYS A 262 -7.35 -0.18 -20.57
N PRO A 263 -6.59 -1.22 -20.21
CA PRO A 263 -5.88 -1.25 -18.93
C PRO A 263 -4.88 -0.10 -18.84
N ARG A 264 -4.74 0.48 -17.64
CA ARG A 264 -3.80 1.58 -17.31
C ARG A 264 -3.95 2.85 -18.15
N ALA A 265 -5.15 3.10 -18.68
CA ALA A 265 -5.41 4.30 -19.50
C ALA A 265 -5.17 5.63 -18.74
N ASP A 266 -5.23 5.63 -17.41
CA ASP A 266 -5.07 6.84 -16.58
C ASP A 266 -3.62 7.14 -16.17
N ASP A 267 -2.70 6.16 -16.23
CA ASP A 267 -1.31 6.30 -15.74
C ASP A 267 -0.55 7.41 -16.49
N LEU A 268 -0.80 7.55 -17.80
CA LEU A 268 -0.20 8.59 -18.63
C LEU A 268 -0.70 10.00 -18.26
N LYS A 269 -1.92 10.15 -17.72
CA LYS A 269 -2.45 11.49 -17.40
C LYS A 269 -1.73 12.15 -16.24
N TRP A 270 -1.27 11.37 -15.26
CA TRP A 270 -0.61 11.88 -14.04
C TRP A 270 0.91 11.97 -14.16
N ALA A 271 1.55 11.03 -14.87
CA ALA A 271 2.99 11.08 -15.14
C ALA A 271 3.40 12.31 -15.97
N HIS A 272 2.47 12.90 -16.71
CA HIS A 272 2.68 14.11 -17.53
C HIS A 272 2.12 15.40 -16.90
N LYS A 273 1.72 15.40 -15.62
CA LYS A 273 1.19 16.61 -14.98
C LYS A 273 2.34 17.57 -14.61
N VAL A 274 2.54 18.61 -15.42
CA VAL A 274 3.68 19.57 -15.29
C VAL A 274 3.32 20.85 -14.52
N LYS A 275 2.10 21.01 -13.99
CA LYS A 275 1.69 22.25 -13.29
C LYS A 275 0.82 21.98 -12.07
#